data_AF-A0A516KCN8-F1
#
_entry.id   AF-A0A516KCN8-F1
#
_cell.length_a   1.000
_cell.length_b   1.000
_cell.length_c   1.000
_cell.angle_alpha   90.00
_cell.angle_beta   90.00
_cell.angle_gamma   90.00
#
_symmetry.space_group_name_H-M   'P 1'
#
loop_
_entity.id
_entity.type
_entity.pdbx_description
1 polymer ?
#
loop_
_entity_poly.entity_id
_entity_poly.type
_entity_poly.pdbx_seq_one_letter_code
_entity_poly.pdbx_strand_id
1 'polypeptide(L)'
;MISMGKIKRDPNSVELAEKIIEQYQPKSVEDMQNALKEIFGPMFESMLKGEMNHHLGYEPNDKNQKDTTNRRNGYGKKTLKTTAGEVDIAVPRDRDGSYEPQLIPKRKKDVSAIEDKVISMYAKGMSQRDISSTIEDIYGFYVSHEMISDITDAVLPELEEWQSRPLSNCYVFLFVDYLFQVISRRYENSSIILTSNKTFSQWGEVLGDGIIATAILDRLLHHSRVFSIDGQSFRMKNKATE
;
A
#
# COMPACT_ATOMS: atom_id res chain seq x y z
N MET A 1 -3.28 37.70 -0.25
CA MET A 1 -3.12 36.42 0.46
C MET A 1 -3.14 35.32 -0.57
N ILE A 2 -1.99 34.66 -0.79
CA ILE A 2 -1.89 33.56 -1.76
C ILE A 2 -2.60 32.35 -1.13
N SER A 3 -3.69 31.90 -1.77
CA SER A 3 -4.41 30.68 -1.39
C SER A 3 -3.46 29.49 -1.58
N MET A 4 -3.01 28.88 -0.48
CA MET A 4 -2.25 27.62 -0.53
C MET A 4 -3.22 26.52 -0.96
N GLY A 5 -3.17 26.13 -2.25
CA GLY A 5 -3.92 25.00 -2.76
C GLY A 5 -3.59 23.72 -2.00
N LYS A 6 -4.60 22.90 -1.68
CA LYS A 6 -4.41 21.61 -1.00
C LYS A 6 -3.42 20.76 -1.79
N ILE A 7 -2.39 20.26 -1.11
CA ILE A 7 -1.39 19.39 -1.71
C ILE A 7 -2.07 18.06 -2.06
N LYS A 8 -2.26 17.80 -3.36
CA LYS A 8 -2.82 16.55 -3.86
C LYS A 8 -1.80 15.43 -3.66
N ARG A 9 -2.12 14.43 -2.84
CA ARG A 9 -1.27 13.26 -2.61
C ARG A 9 -1.78 12.05 -3.39
N ASP A 10 -0.88 11.14 -3.71
CA ASP A 10 -1.19 9.94 -4.45
C ASP A 10 -2.09 8.99 -3.61
N PRO A 11 -3.21 8.46 -4.14
CA PRO A 11 -4.15 7.67 -3.35
C PRO A 11 -3.54 6.42 -2.70
N ASN A 12 -2.62 5.73 -3.40
CA ASN A 12 -1.98 4.53 -2.88
C ASN A 12 -1.03 4.87 -1.72
N SER A 13 -0.37 6.03 -1.80
CA SER A 13 0.47 6.53 -0.71
C SER A 13 -0.32 6.91 0.55
N VAL A 14 -1.56 7.39 0.38
CA VAL A 14 -2.47 7.71 1.50
C VAL A 14 -2.96 6.44 2.18
N GLU A 15 -3.35 5.43 1.39
CA GLU A 15 -3.79 4.13 1.91
C GLU A 15 -2.68 3.39 2.68
N LEU A 16 -1.46 3.42 2.17
CA LEU A 16 -0.30 2.86 2.89
C LEU A 16 -0.07 3.61 4.22
N ALA A 17 -0.15 4.95 4.22
CA ALA A 17 0.02 5.74 5.43
C ALA A 17 -1.08 5.45 6.48
N GLU A 18 -2.32 5.24 6.06
CA GLU A 18 -3.43 4.89 6.96
C GLU A 18 -3.21 3.53 7.63
N LYS A 19 -2.74 2.52 6.91
CA LYS A 19 -2.38 1.22 7.49
C LYS A 19 -1.27 1.31 8.54
N ILE A 20 -0.26 2.12 8.26
CA ILE A 20 0.85 2.35 9.19
C ILE A 20 0.32 3.01 10.47
N ILE A 21 -0.57 4.00 10.35
CA ILE A 21 -1.19 4.66 11.49
C ILE A 21 -2.09 3.71 12.28
N GLU A 22 -2.83 2.82 11.61
CA GLU A 22 -3.73 1.85 12.26
C GLU A 22 -2.97 0.80 13.06
N GLN A 23 -1.92 0.21 12.48
CA GLN A 23 -1.14 -0.86 13.13
C GLN A 23 -0.23 -0.35 14.24
N TYR A 24 0.48 0.76 13.99
CA TYR A 24 1.52 1.24 14.91
C TYR A 24 1.03 2.32 15.86
N GLN A 25 -0.17 2.89 15.62
CA GLN A 25 -0.80 3.94 16.42
C GLN A 25 0.19 5.01 16.93
N PRO A 26 1.01 5.60 16.04
CA PRO A 26 2.05 6.52 16.46
C PRO A 26 1.43 7.77 17.11
N LYS A 27 1.88 8.10 18.31
CA LYS A 27 1.38 9.27 19.07
C LYS A 27 2.30 10.49 18.92
N SER A 28 3.52 10.25 18.44
CA SER A 28 4.54 11.26 18.20
C SER A 28 5.24 11.07 16.85
N VAL A 29 5.97 12.09 16.43
CA VAL A 29 6.83 12.01 15.23
C VAL A 29 7.90 10.93 15.39
N GLU A 30 8.38 10.71 16.61
CA GLU A 30 9.38 9.68 16.91
C GLU A 30 8.78 8.27 16.81
N ASP A 31 7.53 8.07 17.24
CA ASP A 31 6.81 6.80 17.06
C ASP A 31 6.59 6.50 15.58
N MET A 32 6.28 7.52 14.78
CA MET A 32 6.12 7.39 13.33
C MET A 32 7.44 7.00 12.65
N GLN A 33 8.56 7.62 13.05
CA GLN A 33 9.89 7.24 12.55
C GLN A 33 10.27 5.81 12.93
N ASN A 34 9.90 5.36 14.13
CA ASN A 34 10.17 3.98 14.56
C ASN A 34 9.29 2.97 13.82
N ALA A 35 8.01 3.27 13.59
CA ALA A 35 7.14 2.44 12.76
C ALA A 35 7.71 2.25 11.35
N LEU A 36 8.19 3.33 10.73
CA LEU A 36 8.86 3.27 9.43
C LEU A 36 10.12 2.39 9.46
N LYS A 37 10.98 2.50 10.49
CA LYS A 37 12.15 1.61 10.64
C LYS A 37 11.77 0.14 10.72
N GLU A 38 10.71 -0.19 11.46
CA GLU A 38 10.22 -1.56 11.59
C GLU A 38 9.64 -2.13 10.29
N ILE A 39 9.18 -1.28 9.38
CA ILE A 39 8.68 -1.68 8.06
C ILE A 39 9.83 -1.86 7.06
N PHE A 40 10.81 -0.94 7.06
CA PHE A 40 11.88 -0.95 6.07
C PHE A 40 12.84 -2.13 6.25
N GLY A 41 13.06 -2.61 7.47
CA GLY A 41 13.91 -3.78 7.73
C GLY A 41 13.42 -5.03 6.97
N PRO A 42 12.22 -5.54 7.27
CA PRO A 42 11.62 -6.69 6.59
C PRO A 42 11.50 -6.51 5.07
N MET A 43 11.24 -5.29 4.60
CA MET A 43 11.17 -4.98 3.16
C MET A 43 12.52 -5.24 2.48
N PHE A 44 13.62 -4.66 2.99
CA PHE A 44 14.94 -4.89 2.42
C PHE A 44 15.37 -6.36 2.53
N GLU A 45 15.03 -7.05 3.62
CA GLU A 45 15.29 -8.48 3.75
C GLU A 45 14.56 -9.31 2.70
N SER A 46 13.30 -9.00 2.42
CA SER A 46 12.48 -9.71 1.45
C SER A 46 13.01 -9.52 0.03
N MET A 47 13.39 -8.29 -0.33
CA MET A 47 14.02 -8.02 -1.62
C MET A 47 15.36 -8.77 -1.77
N LEU A 48 16.21 -8.76 -0.74
CA LEU A 48 17.48 -9.50 -0.76
C LEU A 48 17.29 -11.03 -0.80
N LYS A 49 16.20 -11.55 -0.23
CA LYS A 49 15.81 -12.96 -0.37
C LYS A 49 15.43 -13.25 -1.81
N GLY A 50 14.64 -12.39 -2.46
CA GLY A 50 14.32 -12.49 -3.89
C GLY A 50 15.58 -12.52 -4.76
N GLU A 51 16.52 -11.59 -4.56
CA GLU A 51 17.82 -11.62 -5.27
C GLU A 51 18.58 -12.93 -5.05
N MET A 52 18.58 -13.47 -3.83
CA MET A 52 19.23 -14.74 -3.52
C MET A 52 18.52 -15.93 -4.20
N ASN A 53 17.19 -15.90 -4.29
CA ASN A 53 16.41 -16.91 -5.00
C ASN A 53 16.78 -16.93 -6.47
N HIS A 54 16.84 -15.76 -7.11
CA HIS A 54 17.28 -15.60 -8.48
C HIS A 54 18.73 -16.08 -8.68
N HIS A 55 19.66 -15.64 -7.83
CA HIS A 55 21.09 -16.04 -7.89
C HIS A 55 21.29 -17.55 -7.80
N LEU A 56 20.54 -18.23 -6.93
CA LEU A 56 20.64 -19.67 -6.76
C LEU A 56 19.75 -20.46 -7.74
N GLY A 57 18.75 -19.83 -8.33
CA GLY A 57 17.73 -20.42 -9.20
C GLY A 57 16.68 -21.25 -8.45
N TYR A 58 16.52 -21.07 -7.13
CA TYR A 58 15.55 -21.83 -6.35
C TYR A 58 15.21 -21.22 -4.98
N GLU A 59 14.03 -21.55 -4.47
CA GLU A 59 13.48 -21.09 -3.18
C GLU A 59 14.09 -21.78 -1.94
N PRO A 60 14.04 -21.16 -0.75
CA PRO A 60 14.44 -21.81 0.50
C PRO A 60 13.75 -23.16 0.70
N ASN A 61 14.51 -24.17 1.13
CA ASN A 61 14.04 -25.54 1.37
C ASN A 61 13.50 -26.31 0.16
N ASP A 62 13.67 -25.80 -1.06
CA ASP A 62 13.29 -26.53 -2.26
C ASP A 62 14.15 -27.80 -2.42
N LYS A 63 13.49 -28.96 -2.52
CA LYS A 63 14.07 -30.31 -2.61
C LYS A 63 14.32 -30.76 -4.05
N ASN A 64 13.94 -29.96 -5.05
CA ASN A 64 14.17 -30.28 -6.45
C ASN A 64 15.67 -30.43 -6.76
N GLN A 65 15.96 -31.12 -7.87
CA GLN A 65 17.33 -31.25 -8.36
C GLN A 65 17.87 -29.86 -8.70
N LYS A 66 19.10 -29.57 -8.25
CA LYS A 66 19.72 -28.26 -8.40
C LYS A 66 20.79 -28.33 -9.46
N ASP A 67 20.83 -27.32 -10.32
CA ASP A 67 21.83 -27.21 -11.39
C ASP A 67 23.22 -26.89 -10.83
N THR A 68 23.29 -26.20 -9.69
CA THR A 68 24.54 -25.78 -9.04
C THR A 68 24.81 -26.53 -7.74
N THR A 69 26.10 -26.60 -7.35
CA THR A 69 26.55 -27.13 -6.05
C THR A 69 26.41 -26.13 -4.90
N ASN A 70 26.23 -24.85 -5.23
CA ASN A 70 26.12 -23.78 -4.24
C ASN A 70 24.83 -23.92 -3.43
N ARG A 71 24.88 -23.53 -2.15
CA ARG A 71 23.77 -23.65 -1.21
C ARG A 71 23.66 -22.41 -0.34
N ARG A 72 22.47 -22.15 0.21
CA ARG A 72 22.28 -21.12 1.24
C ARG A 72 23.07 -21.47 2.49
N ASN A 73 23.64 -20.48 3.15
CA ASN A 73 24.48 -20.63 4.33
C ASN A 73 24.14 -19.57 5.40
N GLY A 74 22.85 -19.49 5.74
CA GLY A 74 22.34 -18.60 6.78
C GLY A 74 22.36 -17.13 6.39
N TYR A 75 22.47 -16.27 7.40
CA TYR A 75 22.33 -14.81 7.29
C TYR A 75 23.48 -14.09 7.98
N GLY A 76 23.88 -12.94 7.43
CA GLY A 76 24.79 -11.99 8.07
C GLY A 76 24.04 -10.75 8.55
N LYS A 77 24.40 -10.23 9.72
CA LYS A 77 23.81 -8.99 10.23
C LYS A 77 24.43 -7.76 9.55
N LYS A 78 23.59 -6.81 9.15
CA LYS A 78 24.02 -5.53 8.56
C LYS A 78 23.11 -4.40 9.06
N THR A 79 23.71 -3.36 9.63
CA THR A 79 23.00 -2.13 10.01
C THR A 79 23.05 -1.14 8.85
N LEU A 80 21.89 -0.75 8.35
CA LEU A 80 21.69 0.24 7.30
C LEU A 80 21.39 1.61 7.90
N LYS A 81 21.82 2.65 7.22
CA LYS A 81 21.48 4.03 7.49
C LYS A 81 20.39 4.46 6.50
N THR A 82 19.20 4.70 7.01
CA THR A 82 18.03 5.17 6.26
C THR A 82 17.74 6.64 6.59
N THR A 83 16.79 7.27 5.91
CA THR A 83 16.36 8.63 6.26
C THR A 83 15.65 8.68 7.61
N ALA A 84 14.94 7.61 7.98
CA ALA A 84 14.27 7.47 9.26
C ALA A 84 15.22 7.10 10.41
N GLY A 85 16.44 6.62 10.12
CA GLY A 85 17.48 6.30 11.09
C GLY A 85 18.20 4.97 10.81
N GLU A 86 18.84 4.39 11.81
CA GLU A 86 19.55 3.11 11.64
C GLU A 86 18.58 1.93 11.75
N VAL A 87 18.70 0.98 10.81
CA VAL A 87 17.86 -0.23 10.73
C VAL A 87 18.75 -1.46 10.61
N ASP A 88 18.54 -2.44 11.48
CA ASP A 88 19.24 -3.73 11.41
C ASP A 88 18.51 -4.68 10.46
N ILE A 89 19.25 -5.32 9.56
CA ILE A 89 18.73 -6.34 8.64
C ILE A 89 19.59 -7.61 8.63
N ALA A 90 18.94 -8.73 8.30
CA ALA A 90 19.55 -10.03 8.05
C ALA A 90 19.74 -10.25 6.53
N VAL A 91 21.00 -10.16 6.08
CA VAL A 91 21.35 -10.34 4.66
C VAL A 91 21.62 -11.83 4.39
N PRO A 92 20.94 -12.47 3.42
CA PRO A 92 21.17 -13.87 3.08
C PRO A 92 22.58 -14.09 2.54
N ARG A 93 23.12 -15.28 2.81
CA ARG A 93 24.45 -15.69 2.36
C ARG A 93 24.40 -17.02 1.65
N ASP A 94 25.23 -17.19 0.65
CA ASP A 94 25.51 -18.46 0.00
C ASP A 94 26.78 -19.10 0.60
N ARG A 95 26.97 -20.39 0.32
CA ARG A 95 28.07 -21.21 0.85
C ARG A 95 29.38 -20.86 0.16
N ASP A 96 29.31 -20.64 -1.16
CA ASP A 96 30.49 -20.38 -1.98
C ASP A 96 30.93 -18.91 -1.92
N GLY A 97 30.10 -18.03 -1.32
CA GLY A 97 30.38 -16.59 -1.19
C GLY A 97 30.28 -15.81 -2.49
N SER A 98 29.75 -16.45 -3.54
CA SER A 98 29.59 -15.93 -4.90
C SER A 98 28.46 -14.91 -5.04
N TYR A 99 27.53 -14.87 -4.08
CA TYR A 99 26.41 -13.95 -4.12
C TYR A 99 26.87 -12.49 -3.96
N GLU A 100 26.58 -11.65 -4.96
CA GLU A 100 26.83 -10.20 -4.94
C GLU A 100 25.49 -9.43 -5.06
N PRO A 101 24.93 -8.97 -3.92
CA PRO A 101 23.66 -8.25 -3.93
C PRO A 101 23.78 -6.96 -4.74
N GLN A 102 22.79 -6.71 -5.60
CA GLN A 102 22.75 -5.51 -6.46
C GLN A 102 22.00 -4.37 -5.76
N LEU A 103 20.88 -4.66 -5.10
CA LEU A 103 20.08 -3.69 -4.37
C LEU A 103 20.88 -3.01 -3.26
N ILE A 104 21.56 -3.80 -2.43
CA ILE A 104 22.37 -3.30 -1.32
C ILE A 104 23.78 -3.95 -1.35
N PRO A 105 24.72 -3.36 -2.11
CA PRO A 105 26.06 -3.89 -2.29
C PRO A 105 26.77 -4.22 -0.97
N LYS A 106 27.70 -5.19 -1.04
CA LYS A 106 28.54 -5.57 0.11
C LYS A 106 29.22 -4.32 0.69
N ARG A 107 29.25 -4.22 2.02
CA ARG A 107 29.84 -3.11 2.80
C ARG A 107 29.15 -1.74 2.66
N LYS A 108 28.30 -1.49 1.66
CA LYS A 108 27.50 -0.27 1.54
C LYS A 108 26.41 -0.26 2.60
N LYS A 109 26.36 0.76 3.47
CA LYS A 109 25.39 0.87 4.57
C LYS A 109 24.38 1.99 4.40
N ASP A 110 24.69 3.00 3.60
CA ASP A 110 23.78 4.11 3.36
C ASP A 110 22.81 3.78 2.22
N VAL A 111 21.51 3.80 2.54
CA VAL A 111 20.40 3.50 1.62
C VAL A 111 19.33 4.61 1.63
N SER A 112 19.62 5.75 2.27
CA SER A 112 18.71 6.89 2.42
C SER A 112 18.12 7.39 1.08
N ALA A 113 18.85 7.24 -0.02
CA ALA A 113 18.40 7.63 -1.36
C ALA A 113 17.45 6.63 -2.06
N ILE A 114 17.28 5.40 -1.54
CA ILE A 114 16.52 4.30 -2.18
C ILE A 114 15.05 4.28 -1.70
N GLU A 115 14.82 4.72 -0.46
CA GLU A 115 13.56 4.64 0.30
C GLU A 115 12.38 5.32 -0.40
N ASP A 116 12.51 6.60 -0.74
CA ASP A 116 11.46 7.39 -1.42
C ASP A 116 11.12 6.88 -2.82
N LYS A 117 12.06 6.20 -3.45
CA LYS A 117 11.97 5.81 -4.87
C LYS A 117 11.36 4.42 -5.02
N VAL A 118 11.66 3.48 -4.12
CA VAL A 118 10.95 2.18 -4.03
C VAL A 118 9.46 2.40 -3.75
N ILE A 119 9.13 3.33 -2.84
CA ILE A 119 7.75 3.76 -2.57
C ILE A 119 7.09 4.37 -3.82
N SER A 120 7.84 5.18 -4.58
CA SER A 120 7.33 5.81 -5.82
C SER A 120 7.06 4.82 -6.96
N MET A 121 7.79 3.70 -7.00
CA MET A 121 7.61 2.65 -8.00
C MET A 121 6.36 1.81 -7.71
N TYR A 122 6.11 1.52 -6.43
CA TYR A 122 4.90 0.84 -5.95
C TYR A 122 3.64 1.70 -6.10
N ALA A 123 3.70 2.97 -5.72
CA ALA A 123 2.53 3.87 -5.74
C ALA A 123 2.00 4.15 -7.16
N LYS A 124 2.84 4.07 -8.19
CA LYS A 124 2.50 4.44 -9.58
C LYS A 124 1.94 3.30 -10.45
N GLY A 125 1.96 2.05 -10.00
CA GLY A 125 1.47 0.91 -10.80
C GLY A 125 2.21 0.71 -12.13
N MET A 126 3.51 1.03 -12.17
CA MET A 126 4.34 0.92 -13.38
C MET A 126 4.54 -0.54 -13.79
N SER A 127 4.67 -0.80 -15.11
CA SER A 127 4.95 -2.15 -15.59
C SER A 127 6.36 -2.60 -15.19
N GLN A 128 6.59 -3.90 -15.05
CA GLN A 128 7.91 -4.46 -14.67
C GLN A 128 9.06 -4.00 -15.60
N ARG A 129 8.76 -3.62 -16.86
CA ARG A 129 9.74 -3.06 -17.81
C ARG A 129 10.04 -1.59 -17.55
N ASP A 130 9.04 -0.80 -17.17
CA ASP A 130 9.22 0.60 -16.78
C ASP A 130 10.00 0.70 -15.47
N ILE A 131 9.79 -0.26 -14.56
CA ILE A 131 10.55 -0.40 -13.32
C ILE A 131 12.03 -0.68 -13.61
N SER A 132 12.32 -1.60 -14.55
CA SER A 132 13.69 -1.93 -14.98
C SER A 132 14.39 -0.74 -15.65
N SER A 133 13.74 -0.05 -16.60
CA SER A 133 14.34 1.12 -17.28
C SER A 133 14.58 2.28 -16.31
N THR A 134 13.65 2.48 -15.36
CA THR A 134 13.78 3.53 -14.35
C THR A 134 14.92 3.23 -13.37
N ILE A 135 15.18 1.96 -13.05
CA ILE A 135 16.33 1.57 -12.22
C ILE A 135 17.64 1.77 -12.98
N GLU A 136 17.69 1.40 -14.27
CA GLU A 136 18.87 1.58 -15.11
C GLU A 136 19.22 3.07 -15.31
N ASP A 137 18.23 3.91 -15.64
CA ASP A 137 18.39 5.34 -15.87
C ASP A 137 18.85 6.11 -14.62
N ILE A 138 18.43 5.66 -13.42
CA ILE A 138 18.67 6.39 -12.17
C ILE A 138 19.90 5.88 -11.42
N TYR A 139 20.17 4.57 -11.46
CA TYR A 139 21.24 3.95 -10.69
C TYR A 139 22.46 3.53 -11.53
N GLY A 140 22.34 3.56 -12.87
CA GLY A 140 23.45 3.24 -13.78
C GLY A 140 23.82 1.77 -13.81
N PHE A 141 22.99 0.89 -13.23
CA PHE A 141 23.13 -0.55 -13.33
C PHE A 141 21.81 -1.17 -13.80
N TYR A 142 21.93 -2.15 -14.69
CA TYR A 142 20.80 -2.86 -15.26
C TYR A 142 20.29 -3.93 -14.27
N VAL A 143 19.02 -3.87 -13.91
CA VAL A 143 18.30 -4.95 -13.22
C VAL A 143 17.37 -5.60 -14.23
N SER A 144 17.53 -6.90 -14.45
CA SER A 144 16.74 -7.62 -15.46
C SER A 144 15.26 -7.62 -15.09
N HIS A 145 14.40 -7.60 -16.12
CA HIS A 145 12.95 -7.72 -15.96
C HIS A 145 12.55 -9.01 -15.22
N GLU A 146 13.28 -10.10 -15.42
CA GLU A 146 13.10 -11.36 -14.70
C GLU A 146 13.38 -11.19 -13.21
N MET A 147 14.46 -10.52 -12.83
CA MET A 147 14.79 -10.24 -11.43
C MET A 147 13.75 -9.31 -10.77
N ILE A 148 13.21 -8.34 -11.51
CA ILE A 148 12.08 -7.52 -11.05
C ILE A 148 10.82 -8.37 -10.85
N SER A 149 10.52 -9.30 -11.78
CA SER A 149 9.38 -10.21 -11.65
C SER A 149 9.54 -11.08 -10.41
N ASP A 150 10.68 -11.76 -10.25
CA ASP A 150 10.96 -12.61 -9.09
C ASP A 150 10.81 -11.85 -7.75
N ILE A 151 11.27 -10.59 -7.71
CA ILE A 151 11.11 -9.72 -6.53
C ILE A 151 9.64 -9.36 -6.32
N THR A 152 8.89 -9.00 -7.37
CA THR A 152 7.47 -8.61 -7.26
C THR A 152 6.54 -9.79 -6.98
N ASP A 153 6.81 -10.95 -7.58
CA ASP A 153 6.12 -12.22 -7.38
C ASP A 153 6.28 -12.74 -5.94
N ALA A 154 7.39 -12.41 -5.28
CA ALA A 154 7.57 -12.71 -3.85
C ALA A 154 6.65 -11.89 -2.92
N VAL A 155 6.16 -10.73 -3.35
CA VAL A 155 5.30 -9.84 -2.53
C VAL A 155 3.82 -9.91 -2.93
N LEU A 156 3.53 -10.43 -4.12
CA LEU A 156 2.16 -10.59 -4.64
C LEU A 156 1.23 -11.44 -3.75
N PRO A 157 1.66 -12.57 -3.16
CA PRO A 157 0.80 -13.36 -2.28
C PRO A 157 0.33 -12.58 -1.04
N GLU A 158 1.22 -11.80 -0.41
CA GLU A 158 0.88 -10.96 0.73
C GLU A 158 -0.07 -9.83 0.32
N LEU A 159 0.09 -9.29 -0.90
CA LEU A 159 -0.77 -8.26 -1.46
C LEU A 159 -2.18 -8.80 -1.76
N GLU A 160 -2.29 -9.99 -2.36
CA GLU A 160 -3.57 -10.63 -2.69
C GLU A 160 -4.33 -11.07 -1.43
N GLU A 161 -3.64 -11.62 -0.44
CA GLU A 161 -4.21 -11.92 0.88
C GLU A 161 -4.73 -10.64 1.55
N TRP A 162 -3.98 -9.54 1.44
CA TRP A 162 -4.39 -8.25 1.96
C TRP A 162 -5.62 -7.67 1.22
N GLN A 163 -5.69 -7.80 -0.11
CA GLN A 163 -6.83 -7.33 -0.91
C GLN A 163 -8.11 -8.15 -0.68
N SER A 164 -7.97 -9.45 -0.44
CA SER A 164 -9.07 -10.39 -0.28
C SER A 164 -9.55 -10.55 1.17
N ARG A 165 -8.95 -9.82 2.11
CA ARG A 165 -9.28 -9.93 3.54
C ARG A 165 -10.76 -9.61 3.80
N PRO A 166 -11.44 -10.37 4.67
CA PRO A 166 -12.85 -10.16 4.98
C PRO A 166 -13.03 -8.80 5.64
N LEU A 167 -13.85 -7.97 5.00
CA LEU A 167 -14.25 -6.67 5.52
C LEU A 167 -15.21 -6.85 6.69
N SER A 168 -15.19 -5.91 7.63
CA SER A 168 -16.10 -5.91 8.77
C SER A 168 -17.56 -5.78 8.31
N ASN A 169 -18.47 -6.52 8.94
CA ASN A 169 -19.89 -6.52 8.57
C ASN A 169 -20.59 -5.15 8.71
N CYS A 170 -19.98 -4.18 9.39
CA CYS A 170 -20.52 -2.84 9.55
C CYS A 170 -19.39 -1.81 9.66
N TYR A 171 -19.41 -0.80 8.79
CA TYR A 171 -18.55 0.37 8.85
C TYR A 171 -19.42 1.58 9.22
N VAL A 172 -19.14 2.21 10.38
CA VAL A 172 -19.96 3.32 10.91
C VAL A 172 -19.75 4.61 10.12
N PHE A 173 -18.57 4.79 9.53
CA PHE A 173 -18.24 5.87 8.60
C PHE A 173 -17.37 5.29 7.48
N LEU A 174 -17.67 5.64 6.24
CA LEU A 174 -16.96 5.21 5.04
C LEU A 174 -16.61 6.48 4.27
N PHE A 175 -15.32 6.78 4.14
CA PHE A 175 -14.85 7.89 3.32
C PHE A 175 -14.62 7.37 1.92
N VAL A 176 -15.42 7.83 0.97
CA VAL A 176 -15.51 7.22 -0.35
C VAL A 176 -15.03 8.21 -1.40
N ASP A 177 -13.73 8.24 -1.65
CA ASP A 177 -13.15 8.96 -2.80
C ASP A 177 -13.52 8.27 -4.15
N TYR A 178 -14.14 7.09 -4.08
CA TYR A 178 -14.59 6.29 -5.22
C TYR A 178 -16.12 6.26 -5.41
N LEU A 179 -16.90 7.07 -4.65
CA LEU A 179 -18.37 7.00 -4.63
C LEU A 179 -18.95 7.27 -6.01
N PHE A 180 -18.39 8.27 -6.68
CA PHE A 180 -18.80 8.64 -8.03
C PHE A 180 -18.59 7.49 -9.02
N GLN A 181 -17.48 6.74 -8.93
CA GLN A 181 -17.23 5.61 -9.84
C GLN A 181 -18.18 4.45 -9.57
N VAL A 182 -18.44 4.11 -8.30
CA VAL A 182 -19.41 3.07 -7.94
C VAL A 182 -20.80 3.42 -8.46
N ILE A 183 -21.26 4.65 -8.21
CA ILE A 183 -22.56 5.12 -8.67
C ILE A 183 -22.62 5.16 -10.19
N SER A 184 -21.56 5.64 -10.86
CA SER A 184 -21.51 5.71 -12.33
C SER A 184 -21.50 4.33 -12.98
N ARG A 185 -20.84 3.32 -12.39
CA ARG A 185 -20.86 1.94 -12.92
C ARG A 185 -22.20 1.24 -12.71
N ARG A 186 -22.87 1.52 -11.59
CA ARG A 186 -24.16 0.89 -11.25
C ARG A 186 -25.36 1.63 -11.82
N TYR A 187 -25.20 2.91 -12.17
CA TYR A 187 -26.20 3.71 -12.85
C TYR A 187 -26.72 2.96 -14.08
N GLU A 188 -28.05 2.82 -14.17
CA GLU A 188 -28.79 2.03 -15.17
C GLU A 188 -28.51 0.52 -15.23
N ASN A 189 -27.55 -0.01 -14.47
CA ASN A 189 -27.17 -1.41 -14.47
C ASN A 189 -27.65 -2.19 -13.24
N SER A 190 -27.77 -1.55 -12.09
CA SER A 190 -28.15 -2.21 -10.84
C SER A 190 -28.70 -1.24 -9.79
N SER A 191 -29.52 -1.75 -8.86
CA SER A 191 -30.05 -0.95 -7.76
C SER A 191 -28.98 -0.59 -6.72
N ILE A 192 -29.19 0.57 -6.09
CA ILE A 192 -28.44 1.07 -4.93
C ILE A 192 -29.46 1.48 -3.87
N ILE A 193 -29.26 1.02 -2.63
CA ILE A 193 -29.98 1.50 -1.46
C ILE A 193 -29.01 2.36 -0.67
N LEU A 194 -29.39 3.62 -0.40
CA LEU A 194 -28.55 4.58 0.30
C LEU A 194 -29.36 5.24 1.42
N THR A 195 -28.77 5.31 2.61
CA THR A 195 -29.32 6.02 3.76
C THR A 195 -28.45 7.22 4.09
N SER A 196 -29.05 8.39 4.26
CA SER A 196 -28.33 9.59 4.67
C SER A 196 -29.12 10.36 5.71
N ASN A 197 -28.42 10.90 6.71
CA ASN A 197 -28.98 11.85 7.67
C ASN A 197 -28.77 13.31 7.23
N LYS A 198 -28.29 13.53 6.00
CA LYS A 198 -28.04 14.83 5.40
C LYS A 198 -28.99 15.08 4.25
N THR A 199 -29.47 16.31 4.14
CA THR A 199 -30.28 16.73 2.99
C THR A 199 -29.42 16.80 1.74
N PHE A 200 -30.00 16.64 0.54
CA PHE A 200 -29.24 16.70 -0.72
C PHE A 200 -28.45 18.01 -0.90
N SER A 201 -28.95 19.13 -0.37
CA SER A 201 -28.25 20.42 -0.40
C SER A 201 -26.94 20.42 0.40
N GLN A 202 -26.81 19.55 1.40
CA GLN A 202 -25.61 19.42 2.23
C GLN A 202 -24.58 18.46 1.63
N TRP A 203 -24.90 17.74 0.55
CA TRP A 203 -23.98 16.77 -0.03
C TRP A 203 -22.73 17.41 -0.64
N GLY A 204 -22.81 18.66 -1.11
CA GLY A 204 -21.62 19.40 -1.56
C GLY A 204 -20.61 19.64 -0.44
N GLU A 205 -21.09 19.91 0.79
CA GLU A 205 -20.24 20.03 1.97
C GLU A 205 -19.66 18.67 2.40
N VAL A 206 -20.50 17.63 2.39
CA VAL A 206 -20.11 16.26 2.78
C VAL A 206 -19.04 15.69 1.85
N LEU A 207 -19.16 15.93 0.54
CA LEU A 207 -18.24 15.42 -0.46
C LEU A 207 -17.07 16.37 -0.73
N GLY A 208 -17.06 17.57 -0.14
CA GLY A 208 -16.01 18.57 -0.31
C GLY A 208 -15.93 19.19 -1.70
N ASP A 209 -16.80 18.78 -2.64
CA ASP A 209 -16.92 19.29 -4.00
C ASP A 209 -18.40 19.30 -4.42
N GLY A 210 -18.94 20.51 -4.61
CA GLY A 210 -20.32 20.71 -5.04
C GLY A 210 -20.60 20.19 -6.45
N ILE A 211 -19.63 20.22 -7.35
CA ILE A 211 -19.77 19.75 -8.74
C ILE A 211 -19.91 18.22 -8.75
N ILE A 212 -19.02 17.53 -8.02
CA ILE A 212 -19.09 16.07 -7.89
C ILE A 212 -20.37 15.66 -7.16
N ALA A 213 -20.76 16.38 -6.11
CA ALA A 213 -22.02 16.12 -5.41
C ALA A 213 -23.24 16.22 -6.34
N THR A 214 -23.32 17.26 -7.17
CA THR A 214 -24.38 17.39 -8.17
C THR A 214 -24.34 16.24 -9.18
N ALA A 215 -23.17 15.86 -9.68
CA ALA A 215 -23.03 14.75 -10.65
C ALA A 215 -23.40 13.37 -10.05
N ILE A 216 -23.15 13.17 -8.76
CA ILE A 216 -23.58 11.98 -8.00
C ILE A 216 -25.09 11.98 -7.82
N LEU A 217 -25.66 13.10 -7.36
CA LEU A 217 -27.09 13.23 -7.11
C LEU A 217 -27.91 13.08 -8.40
N ASP A 218 -27.42 13.63 -9.51
CA ASP A 218 -28.04 13.48 -10.82
C ASP A 218 -28.25 12.00 -11.19
N ARG A 219 -27.21 11.18 -11.05
CA ARG A 219 -27.27 9.73 -11.32
C ARG A 219 -28.11 8.97 -10.30
N LEU A 220 -27.97 9.28 -9.02
CA LEU A 220 -28.73 8.59 -7.98
C LEU A 220 -30.22 8.89 -8.08
N LEU A 221 -30.60 10.14 -8.36
CA LEU A 221 -31.99 10.58 -8.29
C LEU A 221 -32.78 10.28 -9.56
N HIS A 222 -32.12 10.11 -10.70
CA HIS A 222 -32.79 9.86 -11.99
C HIS A 222 -33.75 8.65 -11.95
N HIS A 223 -33.34 7.55 -11.32
CA HIS A 223 -34.17 6.34 -11.15
C HIS A 223 -34.31 5.97 -9.67
N SER A 224 -34.72 6.93 -8.84
CA SER A 224 -34.83 6.73 -7.38
C SER A 224 -36.25 6.67 -6.84
N ARG A 225 -36.38 6.07 -5.66
CA ARG A 225 -37.47 6.35 -4.71
C ARG A 225 -36.85 6.87 -3.42
N VAL A 226 -37.23 8.07 -3.03
CA VAL A 226 -36.72 8.72 -1.82
C VAL A 226 -37.72 8.52 -0.68
N PHE A 227 -37.23 7.99 0.44
CA PHE A 227 -38.01 7.83 1.67
C PHE A 227 -37.46 8.78 2.74
N SER A 228 -38.25 9.79 3.12
CA SER A 228 -37.95 10.61 4.29
C SER A 228 -38.36 9.84 5.54
N ILE A 229 -37.45 9.69 6.49
CA ILE A 229 -37.71 9.02 7.77
C ILE A 229 -37.67 10.10 8.85
N ASP A 230 -38.84 10.41 9.39
CA ASP A 230 -39.02 11.39 10.46
C ASP A 230 -39.49 10.67 11.75
N GLY A 231 -38.98 11.10 12.89
CA GLY A 231 -39.37 10.54 14.19
C GLY A 231 -38.25 10.54 15.22
N GLN A 232 -38.60 10.23 16.47
CA GLN A 232 -37.62 10.10 17.54
C GLN A 232 -36.71 8.88 17.31
N SER A 233 -35.42 9.05 17.61
CA SER A 233 -34.42 7.98 17.49
C SER A 233 -34.87 6.73 18.24
N PHE A 234 -34.94 5.60 17.52
CA PHE A 234 -35.29 4.30 18.11
C PHE A 234 -34.34 3.91 19.26
N ARG A 235 -33.05 4.31 19.17
CA ARG A 235 -32.05 4.06 20.22
C ARG A 235 -32.40 4.73 21.55
N MET A 236 -33.13 5.83 21.53
CA MET A 236 -33.49 6.59 22.74
C MET A 236 -34.72 6.03 23.45
N LYS A 237 -35.52 5.18 22.78
CA LYS A 237 -36.71 4.56 23.41
C LYS A 237 -36.34 3.59 24.54
N ASN A 238 -35.23 2.87 24.42
CA ASN A 238 -34.81 1.92 25.45
C ASN A 238 -34.13 2.58 26.66
N LYS A 239 -33.60 3.81 26.51
CA LYS A 239 -32.98 4.57 27.62
C LYS A 239 -33.98 5.25 28.55
N ALA A 240 -35.24 5.38 28.14
CA ALA A 240 -36.30 5.98 28.96
C ALA A 240 -37.05 4.95 29.83
N THR A 241 -36.69 3.67 29.73
CA THR A 241 -37.38 2.57 30.43
C THR A 241 -36.49 1.85 31.47
N GLU A 242 -35.27 2.36 31.70
CA GLU A 242 -34.39 2.04 32.84
C GLU A 242 -34.33 3.24 33.78
#